data_AF-A0A4Y7JEA8-F1
#
_entry.id   AF-A0A4Y7JEA8-F1
#
_cell.length_a   1.000
_cell.length_b   1.000
_cell.length_c   1.000
_cell.angle_alpha   90.00
_cell.angle_beta   90.00
_cell.angle_gamma   90.00
#
_symmetry.space_group_name_H-M   'P 1'
#
loop_
_entity.id
_entity.type
_entity.pdbx_description
1 polymer ?
#
loop_
_entity_poly.entity_id
_entity_poly.type
_entity_poly.pdbx_seq_one_letter_code
_entity_poly.pdbx_strand_id
1 'polypeptide(L)'
;MEKGTGCDVAELQWQRMVNDLSKKGKLKDCLALCDVSGSMGGTPMEVCVALGLLISDMSEDPWKGNVITFSTTPQLHKIEGDDLRSKTEFMRRMDWGMSTDFQKVFDLILQVAVDGNLKNDEMIKRVFVFSDMEFDQASENHWETDYQTIQRKFKERGFISVPEIVFWNLRDSRATLVTGEQKGVAMVSGFSKNMLSLFLEGGDMNDLKPLSVMKKAISGGEYDKLVVID
;
A
#
# COMPACT_ATOMS: atom_id res chain seq x y z
N MET A 1 -9.69 -7.08 -36.94
CA MET A 1 -9.06 -7.62 -35.71
C MET A 1 -8.05 -6.59 -35.24
N GLU A 2 -8.46 -5.72 -34.33
CA GLU A 2 -7.57 -4.72 -33.75
C GLU A 2 -6.57 -5.42 -32.82
N LYS A 3 -5.27 -5.25 -33.11
CA LYS A 3 -4.21 -5.62 -32.20
C LYS A 3 -4.24 -4.61 -31.05
N GLY A 4 -4.87 -4.98 -29.94
CA GLY A 4 -4.77 -4.21 -28.69
C GLY A 4 -3.30 -3.99 -28.37
N THR A 5 -2.94 -2.74 -28.07
CA THR A 5 -1.57 -2.38 -27.72
C THR A 5 -1.18 -3.09 -26.42
N GLY A 6 0.13 -3.26 -26.16
CA GLY A 6 0.59 -3.86 -24.91
C GLY A 6 0.06 -3.14 -23.65
N CYS A 7 -0.29 -1.84 -23.78
CA CYS A 7 -0.92 -1.05 -22.73
C CYS A 7 -2.37 -1.49 -22.44
N ASP A 8 -3.16 -1.77 -23.47
CA ASP A 8 -4.54 -2.24 -23.31
C ASP A 8 -4.59 -3.60 -22.62
N VAL A 9 -3.64 -4.47 -22.95
CA VAL A 9 -3.50 -5.80 -22.32
C VAL A 9 -3.13 -5.66 -20.84
N ALA A 10 -2.22 -4.75 -20.52
CA ALA A 10 -1.77 -4.48 -19.16
C ALA A 10 -2.90 -3.94 -18.27
N GLU A 11 -3.70 -3.00 -18.79
CA GLU A 11 -4.86 -2.43 -18.12
C GLU A 11 -5.94 -3.50 -17.85
N LEU A 12 -6.29 -4.31 -18.85
CA LEU A 12 -7.26 -5.40 -18.68
C LEU A 12 -6.79 -6.45 -17.66
N GLN A 13 -5.49 -6.76 -17.64
CA GLN A 13 -4.92 -7.68 -16.65
C GLN A 13 -4.97 -7.09 -15.24
N TRP A 14 -4.68 -5.80 -15.08
CA TRP A 14 -4.81 -5.09 -13.81
C TRP A 14 -6.25 -5.12 -13.30
N GLN A 15 -7.20 -4.69 -14.13
CA GLN A 15 -8.63 -4.67 -13.77
C GLN A 15 -9.15 -6.05 -13.39
N ARG A 16 -8.73 -7.10 -14.12
CA ARG A 16 -9.09 -8.48 -13.75
C ARG A 16 -8.53 -8.87 -12.39
N MET A 17 -7.26 -8.56 -12.11
CA MET A 17 -6.64 -8.86 -10.82
C MET A 17 -7.33 -8.12 -9.67
N VAL A 18 -7.59 -6.80 -9.82
CA VAL A 18 -8.35 -6.01 -8.84
C VAL A 18 -9.72 -6.64 -8.62
N ASN A 19 -10.48 -6.92 -9.68
CA ASN A 19 -11.81 -7.52 -9.57
C ASN A 19 -11.80 -8.89 -8.86
N ASP A 20 -10.84 -9.76 -9.18
CA ASP A 20 -10.75 -11.09 -8.60
C ASP A 20 -10.33 -11.03 -7.12
N LEU A 21 -9.47 -10.07 -6.74
CA LEU A 21 -9.08 -9.86 -5.34
C LEU A 21 -10.18 -9.14 -4.53
N SER A 22 -10.85 -8.14 -5.10
CA SER A 22 -11.97 -7.44 -4.46
C SER A 22 -13.13 -8.39 -4.15
N LYS A 23 -13.42 -9.36 -5.03
CA LYS A 23 -14.42 -10.42 -4.76
C LYS A 23 -14.07 -11.28 -3.56
N LYS A 24 -12.78 -11.45 -3.25
CA LYS A 24 -12.33 -12.16 -2.04
C LYS A 24 -12.51 -11.30 -0.78
N GLY A 25 -12.82 -10.02 -0.92
CA GLY A 25 -13.08 -9.07 0.17
C GLY A 25 -11.87 -8.75 1.04
N LYS A 26 -10.67 -9.18 0.61
CA LYS A 26 -9.41 -8.91 1.32
C LYS A 26 -8.95 -7.50 0.92
N LEU A 27 -8.45 -6.72 1.87
CA LEU A 27 -7.90 -5.35 1.69
C LEU A 27 -8.90 -4.18 1.53
N LYS A 28 -10.22 -4.41 1.55
CA LYS A 28 -11.20 -3.31 1.42
C LYS A 28 -11.15 -2.25 2.53
N ASP A 29 -10.70 -2.65 3.73
CA ASP A 29 -10.57 -1.79 4.91
C ASP A 29 -9.10 -1.41 5.14
N CYS A 30 -8.32 -1.18 4.08
CA CYS A 30 -6.89 -0.91 4.16
C CYS A 30 -6.52 0.41 3.50
N LEU A 31 -5.42 1.00 3.94
CA LEU A 31 -4.84 2.20 3.35
C LEU A 31 -3.35 2.00 3.14
N ALA A 32 -2.81 2.56 2.06
CA ALA A 32 -1.39 2.50 1.75
C ALA A 32 -0.72 3.83 2.07
N LEU A 33 0.45 3.73 2.70
CA LEU A 33 1.39 4.80 2.91
C LEU A 33 2.66 4.47 2.12
N CYS A 34 2.97 5.30 1.13
CA CYS A 34 3.96 4.99 0.10
C CYS A 34 5.20 5.85 0.24
N ASP A 35 6.35 5.21 0.47
CA ASP A 35 7.66 5.80 0.32
C ASP A 35 8.05 5.82 -1.16
N VAL A 36 8.10 7.02 -1.73
CA VAL A 36 8.54 7.28 -3.10
C VAL A 36 9.83 8.09 -3.12
N SER A 37 10.66 7.92 -2.09
CA SER A 37 11.95 8.57 -1.97
C SER A 37 12.95 8.11 -3.03
N GLY A 38 14.02 8.89 -3.20
CA GLY A 38 15.09 8.56 -4.13
C GLY A 38 15.78 7.22 -3.82
N SER A 39 15.83 6.80 -2.54
CA SER A 39 16.41 5.52 -2.14
C SER A 39 15.58 4.34 -2.65
N MET A 40 14.26 4.49 -2.76
CA MET A 40 13.36 3.47 -3.28
C MET A 40 13.61 3.13 -4.77
N GLY A 41 14.45 3.88 -5.48
CA GLY A 41 14.77 3.66 -6.90
C GLY A 41 15.00 2.19 -7.29
N GLY A 42 14.42 1.79 -8.42
CA GLY A 42 14.46 0.42 -8.93
C GLY A 42 13.23 -0.40 -8.51
N THR A 43 13.44 -1.68 -8.19
CA THR A 43 12.35 -2.60 -7.82
C THR A 43 11.54 -2.18 -6.58
N PRO A 44 12.13 -1.62 -5.49
CA PRO A 44 11.34 -1.18 -4.33
C PRO A 44 10.29 -0.11 -4.70
N MET A 45 10.64 0.87 -5.53
CA MET A 45 9.72 1.89 -6.04
C MET A 45 8.58 1.26 -6.85
N GLU A 46 8.91 0.37 -7.77
CA GLU A 46 7.90 -0.32 -8.60
C GLU A 46 6.91 -1.07 -7.72
N VAL A 47 7.40 -1.81 -6.72
CA VAL A 47 6.57 -2.58 -5.81
C VAL A 47 5.72 -1.67 -4.93
N CYS A 48 6.30 -0.60 -4.38
CA CYS A 48 5.60 0.40 -3.56
C CYS A 48 4.42 1.03 -4.32
N VAL A 49 4.68 1.51 -5.54
CA VAL A 49 3.64 2.12 -6.38
C VAL A 49 2.56 1.11 -6.74
N ALA A 50 2.95 -0.10 -7.13
CA ALA A 50 1.97 -1.12 -7.53
C ALA A 50 1.10 -1.60 -6.36
N LEU A 51 1.67 -1.82 -5.17
CA LEU A 51 0.90 -2.20 -4.00
C LEU A 51 0.03 -1.05 -3.48
N GLY A 52 0.53 0.18 -3.53
CA GLY A 52 -0.25 1.36 -3.19
C GLY A 52 -1.46 1.55 -4.11
N LEU A 53 -1.27 1.43 -5.43
CA LEU A 53 -2.36 1.44 -6.40
C LEU A 53 -3.37 0.33 -6.14
N LEU A 54 -2.88 -0.89 -5.88
CA LEU A 54 -3.73 -2.05 -5.67
C LEU A 54 -4.62 -1.87 -4.43
N ILE A 55 -4.03 -1.44 -3.30
CA ILE A 55 -4.81 -1.15 -2.09
C ILE A 55 -5.81 -0.02 -2.39
N SER A 56 -5.36 1.05 -3.02
CA SER A 56 -6.20 2.20 -3.34
C SER A 56 -7.42 1.86 -4.22
N ASP A 57 -7.23 1.01 -5.24
CA ASP A 57 -8.31 0.55 -6.13
C ASP A 57 -9.24 -0.48 -5.45
N MET A 58 -8.73 -1.23 -4.46
CA MET A 58 -9.49 -2.25 -3.72
C MET A 58 -10.25 -1.70 -2.53
N SER A 59 -9.86 -0.56 -1.98
CA SER A 59 -10.53 0.07 -0.84
C SER A 59 -11.91 0.61 -1.22
N GLU A 60 -12.78 0.70 -0.23
CA GLU A 60 -14.13 1.29 -0.37
C GLU A 60 -14.11 2.79 -0.01
N ASP A 61 -15.13 3.53 -0.44
CA ASP A 61 -15.29 4.93 -0.06
C ASP A 61 -15.39 5.06 1.48
N PRO A 62 -14.80 6.09 2.11
CA PRO A 62 -14.14 7.26 1.51
C PRO A 62 -12.64 7.06 1.19
N TRP A 63 -12.10 5.86 1.38
CA TRP A 63 -10.66 5.57 1.27
C TRP A 63 -10.24 5.28 -0.18
N LYS A 64 -11.18 4.80 -0.98
CA LYS A 64 -10.97 4.44 -2.39
C LYS A 64 -10.27 5.54 -3.18
N GLY A 65 -9.25 5.15 -3.94
CA GLY A 65 -8.49 6.08 -4.78
C GLY A 65 -7.55 7.00 -4.01
N ASN A 66 -7.38 6.81 -2.70
CA ASN A 66 -6.44 7.58 -1.90
C ASN A 66 -5.22 6.76 -1.45
N VAL A 67 -4.11 7.45 -1.20
CA VAL A 67 -2.89 6.97 -0.56
C VAL A 67 -2.32 8.07 0.34
N ILE A 68 -1.50 7.70 1.32
CA ILE A 68 -0.80 8.65 2.19
C ILE A 68 0.67 8.75 1.76
N THR A 69 1.20 9.97 1.71
CA THR A 69 2.63 10.21 1.44
C THR A 69 3.48 9.83 2.65
N PHE A 70 4.64 9.22 2.41
CA PHE A 70 5.66 9.02 3.43
C PHE A 70 6.41 10.34 3.70
N SER A 71 6.05 11.05 4.76
CA SER A 71 6.59 12.36 5.12
C SER A 71 6.29 12.71 6.59
N THR A 72 7.08 13.60 7.19
CA THR A 72 6.80 14.22 8.50
C THR A 72 5.61 15.18 8.47
N THR A 73 5.16 15.54 7.26
CA THR A 73 3.92 16.26 6.98
C THR A 73 3.09 15.42 6.00
N PRO A 74 2.56 14.27 6.46
CA PRO A 74 1.85 13.37 5.57
C PRO A 74 0.61 14.06 4.98
N GLN A 75 0.26 13.68 3.77
CA GLN A 75 -0.93 14.16 3.06
C GLN A 75 -1.70 12.97 2.50
N LEU A 76 -3.03 13.04 2.56
CA LEU A 76 -3.89 12.11 1.85
C LEU A 76 -4.02 12.58 0.40
N HIS A 77 -3.40 11.87 -0.52
CA HIS A 77 -3.45 12.15 -1.95
C HIS A 77 -4.47 11.26 -2.62
N LYS A 78 -5.39 11.91 -3.36
CA LYS A 78 -6.25 11.20 -4.30
C LYS A 78 -5.45 10.96 -5.58
N ILE A 79 -5.30 9.70 -5.96
CA ILE A 79 -4.58 9.32 -7.17
C ILE A 79 -5.36 9.82 -8.39
N GLU A 80 -4.69 10.61 -9.22
CA GLU A 80 -5.23 11.11 -10.48
C GLU A 80 -4.67 10.33 -11.68
N GLY A 81 -5.48 10.20 -12.74
CA GLY A 81 -5.12 9.50 -13.96
C GLY A 81 -6.24 8.61 -14.49
N ASP A 82 -6.35 8.53 -15.82
CA ASP A 82 -7.39 7.76 -16.52
C ASP A 82 -6.96 6.32 -16.80
N ASP A 83 -5.65 6.05 -16.81
CA ASP A 83 -5.05 4.75 -17.10
C ASP A 83 -3.98 4.40 -16.05
N LEU A 84 -3.58 3.13 -16.02
CA LEU A 84 -2.60 2.67 -15.04
C LEU A 84 -1.25 3.40 -15.15
N ARG A 85 -0.86 3.81 -16.36
CA ARG A 85 0.39 4.53 -16.60
C ARG A 85 0.38 5.91 -15.94
N SER A 86 -0.66 6.69 -16.18
CA SER A 86 -0.84 8.02 -15.60
C SER A 86 -0.97 7.97 -14.08
N LYS A 87 -1.71 7.00 -13.54
CA LYS A 87 -1.78 6.75 -12.08
C LYS A 87 -0.41 6.39 -11.47
N THR A 88 0.36 5.54 -12.16
CA THR A 88 1.72 5.16 -11.74
C THR A 88 2.65 6.37 -11.74
N GLU A 89 2.60 7.19 -12.79
CA GLU A 89 3.38 8.42 -12.89
C GLU A 89 3.00 9.44 -11.82
N PHE A 90 1.70 9.59 -11.52
CA PHE A 90 1.22 10.44 -10.45
C PHE A 90 1.84 10.01 -9.12
N MET A 91 1.74 8.74 -8.76
CA MET A 91 2.30 8.21 -7.51
C MET A 91 3.82 8.43 -7.40
N ARG A 92 4.57 8.23 -8.48
CA ARG A 92 6.03 8.45 -8.50
C ARG A 92 6.46 9.89 -8.27
N ARG A 93 5.54 10.85 -8.46
CA ARG A 93 5.78 12.28 -8.32
C ARG A 93 5.20 12.87 -7.04
N MET A 94 4.57 12.04 -6.20
CA MET A 94 4.09 12.50 -4.90
C MET A 94 5.26 13.00 -4.05
N ASP A 95 4.98 14.00 -3.22
CA ASP A 95 5.95 14.49 -2.25
C ASP A 95 6.31 13.38 -1.26
N TRP A 96 7.57 13.38 -0.84
CA TRP A 96 8.10 12.48 0.19
C TRP A 96 9.01 13.24 1.14
N GLY A 97 9.19 12.71 2.34
CA GLY A 97 10.11 13.22 3.36
C GLY A 97 11.07 12.13 3.86
N MET A 98 12.12 12.54 4.58
CA MET A 98 13.17 11.61 5.06
C MET A 98 12.67 10.60 6.13
N SER A 99 11.55 10.89 6.79
CA SER A 99 10.92 10.08 7.82
C SER A 99 9.40 10.34 7.81
N THR A 100 8.66 9.65 8.67
CA THR A 100 7.20 9.77 8.81
C THR A 100 6.79 10.04 10.25
N ASP A 101 5.83 10.96 10.41
CA ASP A 101 5.15 11.20 11.67
C ASP A 101 3.85 10.36 11.70
N PHE A 102 3.92 9.21 12.38
CA PHE A 102 2.78 8.31 12.45
C PHE A 102 1.59 8.92 13.20
N GLN A 103 1.78 9.77 14.22
CA GLN A 103 0.64 10.44 14.85
C GLN A 103 -0.13 11.27 13.85
N LYS A 104 0.55 12.03 12.97
CA LYS A 104 -0.12 12.82 11.94
C LYS A 104 -0.82 11.96 10.90
N VAL A 105 -0.25 10.79 10.55
CA VAL A 105 -0.92 9.81 9.68
C VAL A 105 -2.26 9.37 10.28
N PHE A 106 -2.25 9.00 11.57
CA PHE A 106 -3.47 8.59 12.27
C PHE A 106 -4.45 9.76 12.50
N ASP A 107 -3.94 10.98 12.65
CA ASP A 107 -4.78 12.18 12.72
C ASP A 107 -5.51 12.43 11.40
N LEU A 108 -4.86 12.22 10.24
CA LEU A 108 -5.52 12.30 8.92
C LEU A 108 -6.62 11.24 8.77
N ILE A 109 -6.33 10.00 9.15
CA ILE A 109 -7.32 8.90 9.11
C ILE A 109 -8.52 9.27 10.01
N LEU A 110 -8.25 9.74 11.21
CA LEU A 110 -9.30 10.15 12.14
C LEU A 110 -10.11 11.33 11.61
N GLN A 111 -9.46 12.30 10.95
CA GLN A 111 -10.12 13.45 10.33
C GLN A 111 -11.08 13.00 9.22
N VAL A 112 -10.63 12.13 8.30
CA VAL A 112 -11.50 11.56 7.26
C VAL A 112 -12.68 10.81 7.88
N ALA A 113 -12.44 10.03 8.94
CA ALA A 113 -13.49 9.27 9.59
C ALA A 113 -14.53 10.16 10.27
N VAL A 114 -14.10 11.25 10.90
CA VAL A 114 -15.01 12.23 11.53
C VAL A 114 -15.78 13.03 10.48
N ASP A 115 -15.11 13.52 9.44
CA ASP A 115 -15.73 14.32 8.37
C ASP A 115 -16.72 13.48 7.55
N GLY A 116 -16.40 12.21 7.33
CA GLY A 116 -17.28 11.24 6.68
C GLY A 116 -18.37 10.66 7.60
N ASN A 117 -18.37 11.01 8.90
CA ASN A 117 -19.26 10.43 9.92
C ASN A 117 -19.27 8.90 9.88
N LEU A 118 -18.09 8.30 9.76
CA LEU A 118 -17.91 6.87 9.61
C LEU A 118 -18.28 6.13 10.90
N LYS A 119 -18.86 4.94 10.72
CA LYS A 119 -19.05 3.98 11.80
C LYS A 119 -17.76 3.21 12.06
N ASN A 120 -17.74 2.52 13.20
CA ASN A 120 -16.60 1.70 13.61
C ASN A 120 -16.25 0.59 12.60
N ASP A 121 -17.25 0.05 11.90
CA ASP A 121 -17.08 -0.99 10.86
C ASP A 121 -16.60 -0.46 9.51
N GLU A 122 -16.68 0.86 9.29
CA GLU A 122 -16.22 1.57 8.08
C GLU A 122 -14.80 2.16 8.25
N MET A 123 -14.27 2.12 9.47
CA MET A 123 -12.89 2.52 9.76
C MET A 123 -11.92 1.52 9.14
N ILE A 124 -10.84 2.02 8.53
CA ILE A 124 -9.76 1.14 8.07
C ILE A 124 -9.19 0.35 9.24
N LYS A 125 -8.90 -0.92 8.99
CA LYS A 125 -8.33 -1.83 9.99
C LYS A 125 -6.81 -1.84 9.96
N ARG A 126 -6.23 -1.45 8.82
CA ARG A 126 -4.79 -1.59 8.61
C ARG A 126 -4.23 -0.51 7.69
N VAL A 127 -3.06 0.02 8.06
CA VAL A 127 -2.24 0.90 7.25
C VAL A 127 -1.01 0.12 6.82
N PHE A 128 -0.84 -0.07 5.52
CA PHE A 128 0.37 -0.66 4.95
C PHE A 128 1.38 0.45 4.69
N VAL A 129 2.56 0.33 5.28
CA VAL A 129 3.67 1.26 5.04
C VAL A 129 4.69 0.55 4.17
N PHE A 130 4.93 1.07 2.98
CA PHE A 130 5.92 0.52 2.05
C PHE A 130 7.12 1.45 2.04
N SER A 131 8.27 0.99 2.57
CA SER A 131 9.52 1.78 2.64
C SER A 131 10.73 0.88 2.50
N ASP A 132 11.91 1.44 2.27
CA ASP A 132 13.19 0.72 2.31
C ASP A 132 13.95 0.88 3.64
N MET A 133 13.33 1.55 4.62
CA MET A 133 13.86 1.78 5.96
C MET A 133 13.39 0.74 6.97
N GLU A 134 13.96 0.74 8.17
CA GLU A 134 13.39 0.07 9.34
C GLU A 134 12.37 0.98 10.04
N PHE A 135 11.35 0.41 10.68
CA PHE A 135 10.28 1.19 11.33
C PHE A 135 10.82 2.20 12.35
N ASP A 136 11.78 1.80 13.18
CA ASP A 136 12.38 2.69 14.19
C ASP A 136 13.18 3.85 13.58
N GLN A 137 13.66 3.69 12.34
CA GLN A 137 14.34 4.77 11.61
C GLN A 137 13.35 5.68 10.87
N ALA A 138 12.23 5.10 10.43
CA ALA A 138 11.15 5.79 9.74
C ALA A 138 10.31 6.64 10.71
N SER A 139 10.13 6.20 11.96
CA SER A 139 9.33 6.89 12.97
C SER A 139 10.05 8.11 13.53
N GLU A 140 9.41 9.28 13.46
CA GLU A 140 9.96 10.52 14.03
C GLU A 140 10.00 10.51 15.58
N ASN A 141 9.07 9.80 16.22
CA ASN A 141 8.94 9.75 17.67
C ASN A 141 9.04 8.32 18.22
N HIS A 142 9.11 8.20 19.55
CA HIS A 142 9.00 6.91 20.24
C HIS A 142 7.59 6.33 20.10
N TRP A 143 7.50 5.20 19.40
CA TRP A 143 6.23 4.57 19.04
C TRP A 143 5.31 4.27 20.22
N GLU A 144 5.82 3.85 21.38
CA GLU A 144 4.95 3.54 22.52
C GLU A 144 4.14 4.76 22.99
N THR A 145 4.77 5.93 23.04
CA THR A 145 4.12 7.20 23.41
C THR A 145 3.14 7.65 22.34
N ASP A 146 3.54 7.53 21.07
CA ASP A 146 2.69 7.85 19.92
C ASP A 146 1.44 6.98 19.90
N TYR A 147 1.61 5.66 20.05
CA TYR A 147 0.53 4.70 20.01
C TYR A 147 -0.48 4.93 21.15
N GLN A 148 -0.03 5.22 22.37
CA GLN A 148 -0.92 5.59 23.47
C GLN A 148 -1.70 6.86 23.16
N THR A 149 -1.05 7.86 22.55
CA THR A 149 -1.69 9.11 22.15
C THR A 149 -2.73 8.89 21.06
N ILE A 150 -2.41 8.07 20.05
CA ILE A 150 -3.33 7.68 18.97
C ILE A 150 -4.55 6.96 19.54
N GLN A 151 -4.35 5.96 20.41
CA GLN A 151 -5.44 5.24 21.06
C GLN A 151 -6.39 6.16 21.82
N ARG A 152 -5.83 7.14 22.55
CA ARG A 152 -6.63 8.15 23.26
C ARG A 152 -7.47 8.98 22.29
N LYS A 153 -6.86 9.51 21.22
CA LYS A 153 -7.56 10.34 20.22
C LYS A 153 -8.71 9.58 19.55
N PHE A 154 -8.49 8.32 19.16
CA PHE A 154 -9.52 7.48 18.54
C PHE A 154 -10.69 7.25 19.51
N LYS A 155 -10.39 6.90 20.77
CA LYS A 155 -11.40 6.69 21.80
C LYS A 155 -12.22 7.95 22.09
N GLU A 156 -11.57 9.11 22.17
CA GLU A 156 -12.23 10.41 22.38
C GLU A 156 -13.23 10.76 21.25
N ARG A 157 -12.99 10.25 20.03
CA ARG A 157 -13.88 10.41 18.88
C ARG A 157 -14.92 9.28 18.72
N GLY A 158 -14.95 8.32 19.64
CA GLY A 158 -15.94 7.22 19.64
C GLY A 158 -15.54 5.99 18.83
N PHE A 159 -14.27 5.91 18.39
CA PHE A 159 -13.76 4.72 17.71
C PHE A 159 -13.16 3.73 18.72
N ILE A 160 -13.51 2.45 18.55
CA ILE A 160 -13.15 1.35 19.46
C ILE A 160 -11.77 0.79 19.10
N SER A 161 -11.44 0.75 17.82
CA SER A 161 -10.20 0.17 17.30
C SER A 161 -9.33 1.22 16.62
N VAL A 162 -8.03 1.13 16.86
CA VAL A 162 -7.01 1.84 16.10
C VAL A 162 -6.54 0.93 14.96
N PRO A 163 -6.38 1.45 13.73
CA PRO A 163 -5.79 0.68 12.64
C PRO A 163 -4.40 0.14 13.00
N GLU A 164 -4.11 -1.10 12.62
CA GLU A 164 -2.77 -1.68 12.77
C GLU A 164 -1.83 -1.15 11.68
N ILE A 165 -0.56 -0.95 12.00
CA ILE A 165 0.48 -0.73 10.99
C ILE A 165 1.00 -2.10 10.53
N VAL A 166 1.06 -2.31 9.21
CA VAL A 166 1.92 -3.33 8.62
C VAL A 166 3.03 -2.63 7.88
N PHE A 167 4.21 -2.60 8.48
CA PHE A 167 5.37 -1.94 7.94
C PHE A 167 6.19 -2.93 7.12
N TRP A 168 6.34 -2.64 5.83
CA TRP A 168 6.98 -3.51 4.86
C TRP A 168 8.27 -2.88 4.34
N ASN A 169 9.41 -3.43 4.79
CA ASN A 169 10.73 -3.08 4.26
C ASN A 169 10.95 -3.78 2.90
N LEU A 170 11.02 -3.00 1.82
CA LEU A 170 11.13 -3.47 0.43
C LEU A 170 12.57 -3.67 -0.07
N ARG A 171 13.58 -3.23 0.68
CA ARG A 171 14.99 -3.33 0.29
C ARG A 171 15.67 -4.60 0.77
N ASP A 172 15.18 -5.23 1.83
CA ASP A 172 15.73 -6.50 2.29
C ASP A 172 15.44 -7.63 1.27
N SER A 173 16.43 -8.50 1.07
CA SER A 173 16.31 -9.66 0.17
C SER A 173 15.78 -10.90 0.89
N ARG A 174 15.80 -10.91 2.23
CA ARG A 174 15.28 -12.03 3.03
C ARG A 174 13.86 -11.74 3.49
N ALA A 175 12.93 -12.45 2.84
CA ALA A 175 11.53 -12.49 3.21
C ALA A 175 11.33 -13.10 4.61
N THR A 176 11.24 -12.27 5.66
CA THR A 176 10.90 -12.72 7.01
C THR A 176 9.73 -11.91 7.55
N LEU A 177 8.67 -12.62 7.93
CA LEU A 177 7.62 -12.05 8.77
C LEU A 177 8.17 -11.96 10.19
N VAL A 178 8.31 -10.73 10.67
CA VAL A 178 8.66 -10.48 12.07
C VAL A 178 7.45 -9.77 12.65
N THR A 179 6.60 -10.47 13.39
CA THR A 179 5.68 -9.78 14.30
C THR A 179 6.55 -9.05 15.31
N GLY A 180 6.77 -7.75 15.09
CA GLY A 180 7.62 -6.93 15.94
C GLY A 180 7.11 -6.92 17.38
N GLU A 181 8.00 -6.61 18.32
CA GLU A 181 7.66 -6.50 19.74
C GLU A 181 6.75 -5.29 20.05
N GLN A 182 6.52 -4.43 19.05
CA GLN A 182 5.78 -3.18 19.18
C GLN A 182 4.27 -3.37 18.99
N LYS A 183 3.49 -2.89 19.96
CA LYS A 183 2.03 -2.99 19.94
C LYS A 183 1.45 -2.25 18.74
N GLY A 184 0.53 -2.88 18.02
CA GLY A 184 -0.15 -2.27 16.88
C GLY A 184 0.69 -2.19 15.60
N VAL A 185 1.89 -2.79 15.57
CA VAL A 185 2.78 -2.82 14.40
C VAL A 185 3.18 -4.26 14.10
N ALA A 186 3.03 -4.68 12.84
CA ALA A 186 3.64 -5.90 12.32
C ALA A 186 4.70 -5.53 11.28
N MET A 187 5.88 -6.18 11.36
CA MET A 187 6.99 -5.94 10.44
C MET A 187 7.04 -7.03 9.38
N VAL A 188 7.22 -6.62 8.15
CA VAL A 188 7.37 -7.49 7.00
C VAL A 188 8.67 -7.10 6.32
N SER A 189 9.70 -7.93 6.44
CA SER A 189 10.96 -7.66 5.75
C SER A 189 11.04 -8.45 4.46
N GLY A 190 11.42 -7.75 3.41
CA GLY A 190 11.85 -8.28 2.13
C GLY A 190 10.74 -8.59 1.13
N PHE A 191 11.17 -8.72 -0.11
CA PHE A 191 10.28 -8.90 -1.25
C PHE A 191 10.46 -10.28 -1.90
N SER A 192 9.42 -11.13 -1.83
CA SER A 192 9.39 -12.38 -2.58
C SER A 192 8.03 -12.59 -3.26
N LYS A 193 8.04 -13.30 -4.40
CA LYS A 193 6.82 -13.67 -5.13
C LYS A 193 5.83 -14.42 -4.23
N ASN A 194 6.37 -15.27 -3.35
CA ASN A 194 5.58 -16.09 -2.43
C ASN A 194 4.93 -15.23 -1.35
N MET A 195 5.64 -14.24 -0.80
CA MET A 195 5.06 -13.33 0.19
C MET A 195 3.95 -12.47 -0.41
N LEU A 196 4.16 -11.96 -1.62
CA LEU A 196 3.12 -11.24 -2.34
C LEU A 196 1.90 -12.13 -2.62
N SER A 197 2.12 -13.39 -3.00
CA SER A 197 1.02 -14.34 -3.22
C SER A 197 0.29 -14.65 -1.90
N LEU A 198 1.02 -14.87 -0.79
CA LEU A 198 0.43 -15.04 0.54
C LEU A 198 -0.38 -13.81 0.98
N PHE A 199 0.15 -12.62 0.72
CA PHE A 199 -0.51 -11.34 1.01
C PHE A 199 -1.83 -11.19 0.24
N LEU A 200 -1.83 -11.54 -1.05
CA LEU A 200 -2.98 -11.35 -1.94
C LEU A 200 -4.00 -12.51 -1.85
N GLU A 201 -3.56 -13.74 -1.59
CA GLU A 201 -4.39 -14.94 -1.74
C GLU A 201 -4.74 -15.60 -0.40
N GLY A 202 -3.90 -15.44 0.63
CA GLY A 202 -4.09 -16.06 1.95
C GLY A 202 -4.25 -17.58 1.90
N GLY A 203 -3.43 -18.26 1.10
CA GLY A 203 -3.12 -19.69 1.31
C GLY A 203 -3.38 -20.65 0.14
N ASP A 204 -4.02 -20.25 -0.96
CA ASP A 204 -4.31 -21.18 -2.08
C ASP A 204 -3.76 -20.67 -3.42
N MET A 205 -2.77 -21.40 -3.96
CA MET A 205 -1.84 -20.99 -5.02
C MET A 205 -2.23 -21.53 -6.41
N ASN A 206 -3.47 -21.37 -6.87
CA ASN A 206 -3.78 -21.73 -8.27
C ASN A 206 -4.80 -20.75 -8.85
N ASP A 207 -4.31 -19.82 -9.69
CA ASP A 207 -4.92 -19.39 -10.97
C ASP A 207 -4.58 -17.96 -11.39
N LEU A 208 -3.90 -17.18 -10.54
CA LEU A 208 -3.34 -15.90 -10.93
C LEU A 208 -1.84 -15.91 -10.59
N LYS A 209 -1.02 -15.24 -11.40
CA LYS A 209 0.37 -14.90 -11.05
C LYS A 209 0.39 -13.40 -10.76
N PRO A 210 -0.08 -12.93 -9.58
CA PRO A 210 -0.36 -11.52 -9.33
C PRO A 210 0.87 -10.65 -9.56
N LEU A 211 2.06 -11.16 -9.24
CA LEU A 211 3.31 -10.45 -9.50
C LEU A 211 3.55 -10.19 -10.98
N SER A 212 3.31 -11.17 -11.85
CA SER A 212 3.55 -11.01 -13.29
C SER A 212 2.56 -10.02 -13.90
N VAL A 213 1.33 -10.01 -13.38
CA VAL A 213 0.30 -9.04 -13.75
C VAL A 213 0.70 -7.66 -13.26
N MET A 214 0.95 -7.46 -11.96
CA MET A 214 1.41 -6.19 -11.40
C MET A 214 2.63 -5.64 -12.15
N LYS A 215 3.65 -6.48 -12.41
CA LYS A 215 4.82 -6.07 -13.18
C LYS A 215 4.45 -5.64 -14.60
N LYS A 216 3.73 -6.46 -15.37
CA LYS A 216 3.31 -6.06 -16.72
C LYS A 216 2.46 -4.78 -16.74
N ALA A 217 1.68 -4.60 -15.68
CA ALA A 217 0.78 -3.48 -15.51
C ALA A 217 1.54 -2.16 -15.25
N ILE A 218 2.55 -2.18 -14.38
CA ILE A 218 3.28 -0.97 -13.97
C ILE A 218 4.57 -0.70 -14.78
N SER A 219 5.11 -1.72 -15.47
CA SER A 219 6.39 -1.59 -16.16
C SER A 219 6.16 -1.24 -17.63
N GLY A 220 6.11 0.07 -17.93
CA GLY A 220 6.06 0.54 -19.31
C GLY A 220 7.36 0.23 -20.05
N GLY A 221 7.26 -0.38 -21.25
CA GLY A 221 8.31 -0.53 -22.28
C GLY A 221 9.55 -1.39 -21.95
N GLU A 222 10.07 -1.35 -20.73
CA GLU A 222 11.42 -1.87 -20.43
C GLU A 222 11.49 -3.38 -20.14
N TYR A 223 10.35 -4.08 -20.12
CA TYR A 223 10.29 -5.53 -19.88
C TYR A 223 9.81 -6.38 -21.06
N ASP A 224 9.75 -5.83 -22.27
CA ASP A 224 9.55 -6.59 -23.52
C ASP A 224 10.64 -7.65 -23.78
N LYS A 225 11.68 -7.73 -22.94
CA LYS A 225 12.77 -8.72 -23.02
C LYS A 225 12.65 -9.91 -22.07
N LEU A 226 11.60 -10.02 -21.27
CA LEU A 226 11.41 -11.22 -20.44
C LEU A 226 10.75 -12.34 -21.25
N VAL A 227 11.58 -13.08 -21.98
CA VAL A 227 11.22 -14.38 -22.54
C VAL A 227 10.90 -15.32 -21.39
N VAL A 228 9.67 -15.81 -21.35
CA VAL A 228 9.30 -16.94 -20.49
C VAL A 228 9.98 -18.16 -21.12
N ILE A 229 11.00 -18.69 -20.46
CA ILE A 229 11.49 -20.03 -20.73
C ILE A 229 10.56 -20.96 -19.95
N ASP A 230 9.87 -21.81 -20.70
CA ASP A 230 9.01 -22.91 -20.20
C ASP A 230 9.81 -23.90 -19.34
#